data_AF-R0MDM2-F1
#
_entry.id   AF-R0MDM2-F1
#
_cell.length_a   1.000
_cell.length_b   1.000
_cell.length_c   1.000
_cell.angle_alpha   90.00
_cell.angle_beta   90.00
_cell.angle_gamma   90.00
#
_symmetry.space_group_name_H-M   'P 1'
#
loop_
_entity.id
_entity.type
_entity.pdbx_description
1 polymer ?
#
loop_
_entity_poly.entity_id
_entity_poly.type
_entity_poly.pdbx_seq_one_letter_code
_entity_poly.pdbx_strand_id
1 'polypeptide(L)'
;MNWSRKKDKSTNEYFYLNEETGEQSKTKPKEGFRIYHILIKHNKSRKPVNRTPEDALEKCKNIYNSCKLKINDKDFRMFFMDLAKKESECSSNKRGGDLGLVVKNEMVKEFEKACLILKCGGIVGPVKTESGYHIVYRRW
;
A
#
# COMPACT_ATOMS: atom_id res chain seq x y z
N MET A 1 5.52 4.82 -16.87
CA MET A 1 4.68 5.60 -15.94
C MET A 1 3.70 6.41 -16.79
N ASN A 2 2.43 6.01 -16.81
CA ASN A 2 1.44 6.49 -17.80
C ASN A 2 0.67 7.72 -17.30
N TRP A 3 1.40 8.76 -16.91
CA TRP A 3 0.82 10.03 -16.48
C TRP A 3 0.80 11.03 -17.65
N SER A 4 -0.40 11.41 -18.11
CA SER A 4 -0.58 12.41 -19.17
C SER A 4 -1.06 13.75 -18.58
N ARG A 5 -0.51 14.86 -19.07
CA ARG A 5 -0.95 16.20 -18.65
C ARG A 5 -2.28 16.53 -19.34
N LYS A 6 -3.30 16.81 -18.56
CA LYS A 6 -4.63 17.25 -19.01
C LYS A 6 -4.92 18.66 -18.49
N LYS A 7 -5.86 19.34 -19.14
CA LYS A 7 -6.35 20.66 -18.74
C LYS A 7 -7.81 20.51 -18.35
N ASP A 8 -8.15 20.97 -17.16
CA ASP A 8 -9.54 21.08 -16.73
C ASP A 8 -10.20 22.22 -17.51
N LYS A 9 -11.33 21.93 -18.17
CA LYS A 9 -12.05 22.93 -18.99
C LYS A 9 -12.82 23.94 -18.14
N SER A 10 -13.12 23.60 -16.88
CA SER A 10 -13.90 24.43 -15.95
C SER A 10 -13.04 25.40 -15.15
N THR A 11 -11.90 24.94 -14.63
CA THR A 11 -10.98 25.78 -13.84
C THR A 11 -9.83 26.35 -14.67
N ASN A 12 -9.66 25.89 -15.90
CA ASN A 12 -8.52 26.21 -16.78
C ASN A 12 -7.15 25.75 -16.20
N GLU A 13 -7.15 24.96 -15.13
CA GLU A 13 -5.97 24.44 -14.46
C GLU A 13 -5.43 23.17 -15.16
N TYR A 14 -4.13 22.94 -15.05
CA TYR A 14 -3.51 21.70 -15.53
C TYR A 14 -3.43 20.66 -14.40
N PHE A 15 -3.68 19.40 -14.74
CA PHE A 15 -3.47 18.25 -13.87
C PHE A 15 -2.82 17.10 -14.63
N TYR A 16 -2.28 16.13 -13.91
CA TYR A 16 -1.75 14.89 -14.44
C TYR A 16 -2.75 13.79 -14.18
N LEU A 17 -3.11 13.02 -15.21
CA LEU A 17 -4.00 11.87 -15.14
C LEU A 17 -3.20 10.59 -15.38
N ASN A 18 -3.33 9.62 -14.49
CA ASN A 18 -2.81 8.29 -14.72
C ASN A 18 -3.80 7.49 -15.56
N GLU A 19 -3.44 7.17 -16.80
CA GLU A 19 -4.37 6.52 -17.76
C GLU A 19 -4.69 5.06 -17.40
N GLU A 20 -3.84 4.40 -16.63
CA GLU A 20 -4.08 3.03 -16.16
C GLU A 20 -4.99 2.97 -14.93
N THR A 21 -4.98 4.03 -14.11
CA THR A 21 -5.61 3.99 -12.77
C THR A 21 -6.70 5.02 -12.56
N GLY A 22 -6.82 6.01 -13.43
CA GLY A 22 -7.78 7.12 -13.35
C GLY A 22 -7.42 8.19 -12.30
N GLU A 23 -6.27 8.07 -11.63
CA GLU A 23 -5.86 9.00 -10.58
C GLU A 23 -5.43 10.35 -11.14
N GLN A 24 -5.77 11.43 -10.43
CA GLN A 24 -5.43 12.80 -10.78
C GLN A 24 -4.46 13.40 -9.76
N SER A 25 -3.48 14.18 -10.24
CA SER A 25 -2.53 14.91 -9.42
C SER A 25 -2.32 16.32 -9.97
N LYS A 26 -2.18 17.33 -9.09
CA LYS A 26 -1.87 18.71 -9.51
C LYS A 26 -0.42 18.88 -9.99
N THR A 27 0.49 18.04 -9.51
CA THR A 27 1.92 18.06 -9.89
C THR A 27 2.29 16.79 -10.64
N LYS A 28 3.30 16.86 -11.52
CA LYS A 28 3.86 15.67 -12.19
C LYS A 28 4.39 14.76 -11.09
N PRO A 29 3.87 13.53 -10.94
CA PRO A 29 4.43 12.62 -9.94
C PRO A 29 5.90 12.39 -10.25
N LYS A 30 6.74 12.51 -9.23
CA LYS A 30 8.14 12.08 -9.31
C LYS A 30 8.16 10.58 -9.63
N GLU A 31 9.28 10.08 -10.17
CA GLU A 31 9.45 8.63 -10.32
C GLU A 31 9.26 7.97 -8.95
N GLY A 32 8.17 7.22 -8.84
CA GLY A 32 7.73 6.58 -7.61
C GLY A 32 6.49 5.76 -7.88
N PHE A 33 6.03 5.06 -6.86
CA PHE A 33 4.87 4.18 -6.96
C PHE A 33 3.96 4.41 -5.76
N ARG A 34 2.66 4.20 -5.96
CA ARG A 34 1.66 4.33 -4.90
C ARG A 34 1.41 2.97 -4.28
N ILE A 35 1.48 2.91 -2.95
CA ILE A 35 1.28 1.67 -2.22
C ILE A 35 0.23 1.82 -1.14
N TYR A 36 -0.40 0.70 -0.88
CA TYR A 36 -1.22 0.46 0.29
C TYR A 36 -0.53 -0.59 1.15
N HIS A 37 -0.69 -0.49 2.47
CA HIS A 37 -0.19 -1.50 3.36
C HIS A 37 -1.13 -1.85 4.51
N ILE A 38 -0.94 -3.06 5.04
CA ILE A 38 -1.54 -3.52 6.29
C ILE A 38 -0.39 -3.89 7.21
N LEU A 39 -0.32 -3.25 8.39
CA LEU A 39 0.69 -3.54 9.40
C LEU A 39 0.06 -4.35 10.54
N ILE A 40 0.68 -5.48 10.87
CA ILE A 40 0.36 -6.32 12.02
C ILE A 40 1.58 -6.32 12.97
N LYS A 41 1.40 -5.73 14.15
CA LYS A 41 2.40 -5.60 15.22
C LYS A 41 2.40 -6.83 16.12
N HIS A 42 3.47 -6.96 16.89
CA HIS A 42 3.67 -7.96 17.95
C HIS A 42 4.43 -7.35 19.14
N ASN A 43 4.64 -8.14 20.20
CA ASN A 43 5.36 -7.74 21.42
C ASN A 43 6.81 -7.30 21.18
N LYS A 44 7.47 -7.78 20.12
CA LYS A 44 8.81 -7.35 19.68
C LYS A 44 8.80 -6.17 18.69
N SER A 45 7.65 -5.56 18.41
CA SER A 45 7.57 -4.41 17.49
C SER A 45 8.06 -3.15 18.19
N ARG A 46 8.58 -2.18 17.41
CA ARG A 46 8.97 -0.84 17.91
C ARG A 46 7.89 -0.17 18.77
N LYS A 47 6.62 -0.35 18.39
CA LYS A 47 5.45 -0.02 19.24
C LYS A 47 4.76 -1.34 19.59
N PRO A 48 5.08 -1.93 20.75
CA PRO A 48 4.65 -3.29 21.06
C PRO A 48 3.16 -3.36 21.37
N VAL A 49 2.58 -4.54 21.10
CA VAL A 49 1.20 -4.90 21.46
C VAL A 49 1.21 -6.27 22.14
N ASN A 50 0.15 -6.60 22.87
CA ASN A 50 0.03 -7.90 23.54
C ASN A 50 -0.34 -9.02 22.53
N ARG A 51 0.66 -9.45 21.75
CA ARG A 51 0.58 -10.51 20.73
C ARG A 51 1.96 -11.10 20.47
N THR A 52 2.07 -12.40 20.26
CA THR A 52 3.37 -13.01 19.90
C THR A 52 3.73 -12.72 18.43
N PRO A 53 5.03 -12.76 18.06
CA PRO A 53 5.43 -12.63 16.66
C PRO A 53 4.86 -13.75 15.78
N GLU A 54 4.65 -14.94 16.34
CA GLU A 54 4.07 -16.10 15.66
C GLU A 54 2.60 -15.86 15.34
N ASP A 55 1.80 -15.39 16.30
CA ASP A 55 0.38 -15.05 16.08
C ASP A 55 0.24 -13.89 15.09
N ALA A 56 1.14 -12.90 15.16
CA ALA A 56 1.16 -11.79 14.21
C ALA A 56 1.48 -12.26 12.79
N LEU A 57 2.41 -13.21 12.65
CA LEU A 57 2.76 -13.82 11.38
C LEU A 57 1.59 -14.63 10.81
N GLU A 58 0.93 -15.44 11.63
CA GLU A 58 -0.23 -16.24 11.21
C GLU A 58 -1.38 -15.34 10.77
N LYS A 59 -1.72 -14.32 11.58
CA LYS A 59 -2.72 -13.32 11.21
C LYS A 59 -2.36 -12.63 9.89
N CYS A 60 -1.10 -12.25 9.71
CA CYS A 60 -0.62 -11.63 8.47
C CYS A 60 -0.73 -12.57 7.27
N LYS A 61 -0.38 -13.85 7.42
CA LYS A 61 -0.53 -14.88 6.37
C LYS A 61 -2.00 -15.07 5.98
N ASN A 62 -2.91 -15.13 6.94
CA ASN A 62 -4.34 -15.30 6.68
C ASN A 62 -4.91 -14.13 5.87
N ILE A 63 -4.58 -12.89 6.27
CA ILE A 63 -4.94 -11.68 5.54
C ILE A 63 -4.32 -11.72 4.12
N TYR A 64 -3.04 -12.05 4.00
CA TYR A 64 -2.36 -12.14 2.69
C TYR A 64 -3.02 -13.16 1.76
N ASN A 65 -3.38 -14.34 2.27
CA ASN A 65 -4.07 -15.37 1.50
C ASN A 65 -5.44 -14.86 1.00
N SER A 66 -6.20 -14.18 1.85
CA SER A 66 -7.48 -13.56 1.46
C SER A 66 -7.30 -12.52 0.34
N CYS A 67 -6.22 -11.72 0.40
CA CYS A 67 -5.89 -10.77 -0.64
C CYS A 67 -5.49 -11.47 -1.94
N LYS A 68 -4.70 -12.55 -1.85
CA LYS A 68 -4.21 -13.31 -3.00
C LYS A 68 -5.35 -13.95 -3.78
N LEU A 69 -6.40 -14.42 -3.10
CA LEU A 69 -7.59 -14.97 -3.76
C LEU A 69 -8.37 -13.93 -4.57
N LYS A 70 -8.38 -12.68 -4.12
CA LYS A 70 -9.18 -11.59 -4.72
C LYS A 70 -8.37 -10.63 -5.58
N ILE A 71 -7.08 -10.87 -5.80
CA ILE A 71 -6.16 -9.92 -6.43
C ILE A 71 -6.58 -9.50 -7.85
N ASN A 72 -7.30 -10.38 -8.55
CA ASN A 72 -7.79 -10.15 -9.91
C ASN A 72 -9.19 -9.52 -9.95
N ASP A 73 -9.83 -9.33 -8.81
CA ASP A 73 -11.16 -8.74 -8.73
C ASP A 73 -11.08 -7.24 -9.03
N LYS A 74 -12.06 -6.71 -9.77
CA LYS A 74 -12.13 -5.27 -10.09
C LYS A 74 -12.19 -4.39 -8.83
N ASP A 75 -12.81 -4.91 -7.77
CA ASP A 75 -12.99 -4.22 -6.49
C ASP A 75 -11.88 -4.53 -5.48
N PHE A 76 -10.79 -5.20 -5.89
CA PHE A 76 -9.70 -5.60 -5.01
C PHE A 76 -9.15 -4.43 -4.19
N ARG A 77 -9.02 -3.25 -4.82
CA ARG A 77 -8.55 -2.05 -4.13
C ARG A 77 -9.46 -1.66 -2.97
N MET A 78 -10.78 -1.65 -3.17
CA MET A 78 -11.74 -1.34 -2.11
C MET A 78 -11.69 -2.40 -1.01
N PHE A 79 -11.65 -3.67 -1.39
CA PHE A 79 -11.48 -4.78 -0.44
C PHE A 79 -10.22 -4.62 0.42
N PHE A 80 -9.07 -4.33 -0.19
CA PHE A 80 -7.81 -4.12 0.53
C PHE A 80 -7.90 -2.90 1.46
N MET A 81 -8.48 -1.79 0.99
CA MET A 81 -8.65 -0.58 1.80
C MET A 81 -9.53 -0.82 3.03
N ASP A 82 -10.62 -1.58 2.89
CA ASP A 82 -11.50 -1.89 4.01
C ASP A 82 -10.86 -2.88 4.99
N LEU A 83 -10.10 -3.84 4.48
CA LEU A 83 -9.30 -4.74 5.30
C LEU A 83 -8.23 -3.95 6.07
N ALA A 84 -7.57 -2.99 5.43
CA ALA A 84 -6.59 -2.12 6.07
C ALA A 84 -7.22 -1.22 7.14
N LYS A 85 -8.42 -0.68 6.93
CA LYS A 85 -9.15 0.09 7.96
C LYS A 85 -9.42 -0.74 9.21
N LYS A 86 -9.76 -2.02 9.04
CA LYS A 86 -10.13 -2.93 10.13
C LYS A 86 -8.92 -3.53 10.85
N GLU A 87 -7.94 -3.99 10.09
CA GLU A 87 -6.87 -4.85 10.60
C GLU A 87 -5.52 -4.14 10.77
N SER A 88 -5.29 -3.03 10.06
CA SER A 88 -3.97 -2.37 10.10
C SER A 88 -3.78 -1.58 11.39
N GLU A 89 -2.65 -1.82 12.04
CA GLU A 89 -2.23 -1.16 13.28
C GLU A 89 -1.30 0.05 13.00
N CYS A 90 -1.29 0.54 11.76
CA CYS A 90 -0.63 1.78 11.34
C CYS A 90 -1.64 2.94 11.26
N SER A 91 -1.17 4.18 11.42
CA SER A 91 -2.01 5.39 11.26
C SER A 91 -2.59 5.55 9.85
N SER A 92 -1.99 4.90 8.85
CA SER A 92 -2.51 4.82 7.48
C SER A 92 -3.85 4.10 7.39
N ASN A 93 -4.27 3.33 8.40
CA ASN A 93 -5.55 2.63 8.45
C ASN A 93 -6.74 3.57 8.19
N LYS A 94 -6.69 4.82 8.67
CA LYS A 94 -7.70 5.87 8.44
C LYS A 94 -7.90 6.19 6.95
N ARG A 95 -6.86 5.98 6.13
CA ARG A 95 -6.87 6.16 4.68
C ARG A 95 -6.95 4.82 3.93
N GLY A 96 -7.37 3.75 4.58
CA GLY A 96 -7.40 2.41 3.98
C GLY A 96 -6.01 1.85 3.68
N GLY A 97 -5.02 2.17 4.52
CA GLY A 97 -3.65 1.69 4.34
C GLY A 97 -2.83 2.46 3.31
N ASP A 98 -3.39 3.52 2.71
CA ASP A 98 -2.70 4.34 1.73
C ASP A 98 -1.52 5.10 2.34
N LEU A 99 -0.33 4.85 1.80
CA LEU A 99 0.90 5.57 2.15
C LEU A 99 1.20 6.74 1.20
N GLY A 100 0.45 6.88 0.12
CA GLY A 100 0.66 7.90 -0.91
C GLY A 100 1.79 7.52 -1.86
N LEU A 101 2.39 8.54 -2.49
CA LEU A 101 3.54 8.37 -3.36
C LEU A 101 4.75 7.99 -2.52
N VAL A 102 5.35 6.85 -2.84
CA VAL A 102 6.60 6.41 -2.22
C VAL A 102 7.73 6.65 -3.20
N VAL A 103 8.74 7.39 -2.74
CA VAL A 103 9.98 7.61 -3.47
C VAL A 103 11.07 6.72 -2.88
N LYS A 104 12.04 6.35 -3.72
CA LYS A 104 13.20 5.57 -3.30
C LYS A 104 13.91 6.24 -2.11
N ASN A 105 14.37 5.44 -1.15
CA ASN A 105 15.04 5.84 0.10
C ASN A 105 14.17 6.56 1.17
N GLU A 106 12.84 6.64 1.01
CA GLU A 106 11.95 7.23 2.04
C GLU A 106 11.40 6.19 3.03
N MET A 107 11.54 4.89 2.72
CA MET A 107 11.01 3.78 3.53
C MET A 107 12.12 2.91 4.12
N VAL A 108 11.77 2.09 5.11
CA VAL A 108 12.72 1.10 5.67
C VAL A 108 13.15 0.10 4.59
N LYS A 109 14.42 -0.28 4.61
CA LYS A 109 15.10 -0.99 3.51
C LYS A 109 14.41 -2.31 3.12
N GLU A 110 13.92 -3.05 4.09
CA GLU A 110 13.22 -4.33 3.89
C GLU A 110 11.88 -4.12 3.17
N PHE A 111 11.14 -3.10 3.59
CA PHE A 111 9.85 -2.75 3.03
C PHE A 111 10.00 -2.17 1.62
N GLU A 112 10.97 -1.29 1.42
CA GLU A 112 11.27 -0.70 0.12
C GLU A 112 11.64 -1.77 -0.92
N LYS A 113 12.53 -2.71 -0.57
CA LYS A 113 12.90 -3.83 -1.45
C LYS A 113 11.68 -4.62 -1.89
N ALA A 114 10.77 -4.92 -0.96
CA ALA A 114 9.54 -5.64 -1.28
C ALA A 114 8.64 -4.85 -2.24
N CYS A 115 8.53 -3.54 -2.05
CA CYS A 115 7.75 -2.68 -2.94
C CYS A 115 8.35 -2.55 -4.35
N LEU A 116 9.69 -2.44 -4.45
CA LEU A 116 10.39 -2.28 -5.72
C LEU A 116 10.30 -3.52 -6.61
N ILE A 117 10.25 -4.71 -6.02
CA ILE A 117 10.11 -5.99 -6.74
C ILE A 117 8.68 -6.17 -7.29
N LEU A 118 7.69 -5.54 -6.66
CA LEU A 118 6.30 -5.67 -7.08
C LEU A 118 6.03 -4.94 -8.41
N LYS A 119 5.27 -5.58 -9.28
CA LYS A 119 4.65 -4.95 -10.46
C LYS A 119 3.39 -4.18 -10.05
N CYS A 120 2.92 -3.27 -10.91
CA CYS A 120 1.63 -2.59 -10.72
C CYS A 120 0.51 -3.62 -10.53
N GLY A 121 -0.37 -3.39 -9.56
CA GLY A 121 -1.43 -4.33 -9.19
C GLY A 121 -0.96 -5.51 -8.31
N GLY A 122 0.33 -5.67 -8.06
CA GLY A 122 0.87 -6.80 -7.30
C GLY A 122 0.73 -6.65 -5.78
N ILE A 123 0.74 -7.80 -5.08
CA ILE A 123 0.80 -7.87 -3.62
C ILE A 123 1.97 -8.71 -3.11
N VAL A 124 2.57 -8.32 -2.00
CA VAL A 124 3.60 -9.10 -1.31
C VAL A 124 3.38 -9.05 0.20
N GLY A 125 3.67 -10.16 0.86
CA GLY A 125 3.57 -10.32 2.30
C GLY A 125 3.71 -11.78 2.69
N PRO A 126 3.99 -12.09 3.97
CA PRO A 126 4.36 -11.15 5.04
C PRO A 126 5.77 -10.57 4.86
N VAL A 127 5.92 -9.24 4.96
CA VAL A 127 7.23 -8.55 4.97
C VAL A 127 7.57 -8.17 6.40
N LYS A 128 8.67 -8.70 6.93
CA LYS A 128 9.10 -8.42 8.31
C LYS A 128 9.91 -7.12 8.38
N THR A 129 9.60 -6.28 9.36
CA THR A 129 10.34 -5.06 9.70
C THR A 129 10.37 -4.88 11.21
N GLU A 130 11.09 -3.87 11.72
CA GLU A 130 11.04 -3.49 13.14
C GLU A 130 9.64 -3.09 13.64
N SER A 131 8.75 -2.64 12.74
CA SER A 131 7.38 -2.29 13.11
C SER A 131 6.48 -3.51 13.28
N GLY A 132 6.85 -4.66 12.71
CA GLY A 132 6.01 -5.87 12.63
C GLY A 132 5.97 -6.43 11.22
N TYR A 133 4.90 -7.16 10.91
CA TYR A 133 4.66 -7.77 9.60
C TYR A 133 3.77 -6.90 8.73
N HIS A 134 4.15 -6.76 7.46
CA HIS A 134 3.43 -5.96 6.49
C HIS A 134 2.90 -6.79 5.35
N ILE A 135 1.75 -6.39 4.85
CA ILE A 135 1.26 -6.77 3.53
C ILE A 135 1.25 -5.52 2.70
N VAL A 136 1.84 -5.58 1.51
CA VAL A 136 1.98 -4.45 0.60
C VAL A 136 1.17 -4.74 -0.65
N TYR A 137 0.40 -3.76 -1.09
CA TYR A 137 -0.26 -3.73 -2.37
C TYR A 137 0.26 -2.54 -3.18
N ARG A 138 0.87 -2.81 -4.34
CA ARG A 138 1.33 -1.78 -5.26
C ARG A 138 0.22 -1.44 -6.24
N ARG A 139 -0.22 -0.18 -6.24
CA ARG A 139 -1.28 0.27 -7.15
C ARG A 139 -0.74 0.58 -8.55
N TRP A 140 0.30 1.40 -8.64
CA TRP A 140 1.06 1.78 -9.84
C TRP A 140 2.48 2.15 -9.43
#